data_AF-A0A350UN86-F1
#
_entry.id   AF-A0A350UN86-F1
#
_cell.length_a   1.000
_cell.length_b   1.000
_cell.length_c   1.000
_cell.angle_alpha   90.00
_cell.angle_beta   90.00
_cell.angle_gamma   90.00
#
_symmetry.space_group_name_H-M   'P 1'
#
loop_
_entity.id
_entity.type
_entity.pdbx_description
1 polymer ?
#
loop_
_entity_poly.entity_id
_entity_poly.type
_entity_poly.pdbx_seq_one_letter_code
_entity_poly.pdbx_strand_id
1 'polypeptide(L)'
;MRLIAFLLAAAFAASPVQAQKVLKNTGDELVLRWDFNEGSGGWLASFTDYGLETGDLQRLAEIRRLPEEVDSSRYGFFLQSMNRSDDMFMFLKRPLTHEMGLEANTRYSVTIDVELLSNAPEGCFGVGGPPAEAVTLKAGVSRIEPIPTLVGDYVDISVDKGQQVTGGRDAGVIGHIGNGRACDEAGRPFVFLHRVYHHPEVVTSRPDGTLWLLVGTDSGFEGLTQLYYYSIQVTLRPLGEATSAR
;
A
#
# COMPACT_ATOMS: atom_id res chain seq x y z
N MET A 1 -36.49 3.00 20.52
CA MET A 1 -35.61 1.83 20.69
C MET A 1 -34.60 1.87 19.55
N ARG A 2 -33.38 2.39 19.77
CA ARG A 2 -32.36 2.53 18.72
C ARG A 2 -31.60 1.22 18.60
N LEU A 3 -31.74 0.54 17.47
CA LEU A 3 -30.98 -0.67 17.14
C LEU A 3 -29.55 -0.23 16.79
N ILE A 4 -28.58 -0.52 17.65
CA ILE A 4 -27.16 -0.41 17.33
C ILE A 4 -26.79 -1.68 16.57
N ALA A 5 -26.59 -1.57 15.27
CA ALA A 5 -26.08 -2.66 14.45
C ALA A 5 -24.56 -2.76 14.69
N PHE A 6 -24.14 -3.75 15.47
CA PHE A 6 -22.73 -4.15 15.52
C PHE A 6 -22.43 -4.94 14.25
N LEU A 7 -21.62 -4.37 13.36
CA LEU A 7 -20.94 -5.14 12.31
C LEU A 7 -20.00 -6.13 13.00
N LEU A 8 -20.34 -7.42 12.94
CA LEU A 8 -19.47 -8.50 13.38
C LEU A 8 -18.21 -8.48 12.51
N ALA A 9 -17.08 -8.12 13.11
CA ALA A 9 -15.78 -8.41 12.53
C ALA A 9 -15.59 -9.93 12.56
N ALA A 10 -15.56 -10.56 11.38
CA ALA A 10 -15.14 -11.94 11.27
C ALA A 10 -13.66 -12.02 11.66
N ALA A 11 -13.38 -12.55 12.85
CA ALA A 11 -12.04 -12.90 13.25
C ALA A 11 -11.60 -14.14 12.46
N PHE A 12 -10.82 -13.94 11.40
CA PHE A 12 -10.08 -15.03 10.78
C PHE A 12 -8.99 -15.48 11.75
N ALA A 13 -9.01 -16.76 12.13
CA ALA A 13 -7.94 -17.39 12.87
C ALA A 13 -6.64 -17.27 12.06
N ALA A 14 -5.71 -16.44 12.55
CA ALA A 14 -4.40 -16.28 11.93
C ALA A 14 -3.55 -17.53 12.21
N SER A 15 -3.29 -18.33 11.17
CA SER A 15 -2.17 -19.26 11.17
C SER A 15 -0.85 -18.49 11.41
N PRO A 16 0.18 -19.11 12.03
CA PRO A 16 1.41 -18.41 12.37
C PRO A 16 2.17 -17.98 11.10
N VAL A 17 2.21 -16.67 10.90
CA VAL A 17 3.40 -15.82 10.73
C VAL A 17 4.67 -16.56 10.23
N GLN A 18 4.99 -16.43 8.95
CA GLN A 18 6.29 -15.87 8.51
C GLN A 18 6.24 -15.61 6.99
N ALA A 19 5.77 -14.43 6.57
CA ALA A 19 6.26 -13.82 5.32
C ALA A 19 7.31 -12.74 5.62
N GLN A 20 7.48 -12.40 6.90
CA GLN A 20 8.36 -11.35 7.36
C GLN A 20 9.75 -11.91 7.66
N LYS A 21 10.73 -11.46 6.90
CA LYS A 21 12.14 -11.68 7.14
C LYS A 21 12.76 -10.40 7.73
N VAL A 22 13.36 -10.53 8.91
CA VAL A 22 14.25 -9.49 9.45
C VAL A 22 15.58 -9.63 8.71
N LEU A 23 15.86 -8.70 7.80
CA LEU A 23 17.11 -8.70 7.03
C LEU A 23 18.26 -8.08 7.83
N LYS A 24 17.94 -7.12 8.71
CA LYS A 24 18.90 -6.48 9.63
C LYS A 24 18.15 -5.94 10.84
N ASN A 25 18.72 -6.09 12.03
CA ASN A 25 18.23 -5.46 13.26
C ASN A 25 19.45 -5.12 14.12
N THR A 26 19.83 -3.85 14.11
CA THR A 26 21.00 -3.29 14.79
C THR A 26 20.60 -1.95 15.39
N GLY A 27 21.38 -1.42 16.34
CA GLY A 27 21.12 -0.09 16.92
C GLY A 27 21.07 1.05 15.90
N ASP A 28 21.62 0.86 14.69
CA ASP A 28 21.67 1.88 13.64
C ASP A 28 20.65 1.66 12.51
N GLU A 29 20.07 0.47 12.40
CA GLU A 29 19.19 0.13 11.27
C GLU A 29 18.33 -1.13 11.54
N LEU A 30 17.05 -1.02 11.22
CA LEU A 30 16.07 -2.11 11.17
C LEU A 30 15.58 -2.27 9.71
N VAL A 31 15.78 -3.46 9.14
CA VAL A 31 15.33 -3.81 7.79
C VAL A 31 14.40 -5.01 7.86
N LEU A 32 13.15 -4.83 7.44
CA LEU A 32 12.11 -5.84 7.40
C LEU A 32 11.64 -6.02 5.96
N ARG A 33 11.46 -7.27 5.53
CA ARG A 33 10.93 -7.60 4.19
C ARG A 33 9.78 -8.58 4.30
N TRP A 34 8.73 -8.34 3.53
CA TRP A 34 7.62 -9.25 3.32
C TRP A 34 7.65 -9.75 1.87
N ASP A 35 7.85 -11.07 1.69
CA ASP A 35 7.70 -11.75 0.39
C ASP A 35 6.31 -12.38 0.33
N PHE A 36 5.44 -11.86 -0.53
CA PHE A 36 4.04 -12.33 -0.59
C PHE A 36 3.90 -13.73 -1.19
N ASN A 37 5.00 -14.32 -1.68
CA ASN A 37 5.07 -15.74 -2.00
C ASN A 37 4.86 -16.64 -0.76
N GLU A 38 5.15 -16.12 0.43
CA GLU A 38 5.02 -16.81 1.72
C GLU A 38 3.68 -16.52 2.43
N GLY A 39 2.77 -15.78 1.78
CA GLY A 39 1.49 -15.36 2.35
C GLY A 39 1.45 -13.87 2.68
N SER A 40 0.39 -13.42 3.37
CA SER A 40 0.15 -11.98 3.56
C SER A 40 1.10 -11.29 4.53
N GLY A 41 1.84 -12.01 5.38
CA GLY A 41 2.72 -11.39 6.38
C GLY A 41 2.00 -10.50 7.40
N GLY A 42 0.68 -10.64 7.52
CA GLY A 42 -0.17 -9.77 8.32
C GLY A 42 -0.52 -8.43 7.66
N TRP A 43 -0.19 -8.24 6.39
CA TRP A 43 -0.69 -7.10 5.61
C TRP A 43 -2.20 -7.25 5.40
N LEU A 44 -2.92 -6.15 5.54
CA LEU A 44 -4.36 -6.08 5.35
C LEU A 44 -4.67 -5.15 4.18
N ALA A 45 -5.60 -5.54 3.32
CA ALA A 45 -6.06 -4.73 2.22
C ALA A 45 -7.25 -3.84 2.64
N SER A 46 -7.36 -2.67 2.03
CA SER A 46 -8.53 -1.81 2.14
C SER A 46 -8.70 -0.94 0.89
N PHE A 47 -9.86 -0.30 0.81
CA PHE A 47 -10.32 0.48 -0.34
C PHE A 47 -11.02 1.72 0.18
N THR A 48 -10.68 2.89 -0.35
CA THR A 48 -11.32 4.18 -0.05
C THR A 48 -11.50 4.97 -1.34
N ASP A 49 -11.97 6.19 -1.19
CA ASP A 49 -12.14 7.21 -2.21
C ASP A 49 -13.34 6.91 -3.12
N TYR A 50 -14.46 6.47 -2.54
CA TYR A 50 -15.68 6.16 -3.30
C TYR A 50 -16.95 6.59 -2.53
N GLY A 51 -17.99 6.97 -3.26
CA GLY A 51 -19.31 7.25 -2.69
C GLY A 51 -20.08 5.96 -2.35
N LEU A 52 -20.92 5.97 -1.31
CA LEU A 52 -21.72 4.81 -0.90
C LEU A 52 -22.72 4.34 -1.96
N GLU A 53 -23.17 5.24 -2.84
CA GLU A 53 -24.07 4.94 -3.96
C GLU A 53 -23.32 4.55 -5.25
N THR A 54 -22.00 4.43 -5.19
CA THR A 54 -21.22 3.98 -6.34
C THR A 54 -21.60 2.54 -6.67
N GLY A 55 -21.78 2.25 -7.96
CA GLY A 55 -22.05 0.89 -8.43
C GLY A 55 -20.92 -0.09 -8.07
N ASP A 56 -21.10 -1.37 -8.41
CA ASP A 56 -20.13 -2.41 -8.04
C ASP A 56 -18.70 -2.05 -8.46
N LEU A 57 -17.85 -1.96 -7.43
CA LEU A 57 -16.43 -1.61 -7.47
C LEU A 57 -15.54 -2.82 -7.73
N GLN A 58 -16.10 -4.04 -7.83
CA GLN A 58 -15.36 -5.28 -8.12
C GLN A 58 -14.10 -5.47 -7.26
N ARG A 59 -14.21 -5.12 -5.96
CA ARG A 59 -13.08 -5.14 -5.02
C ARG A 59 -12.66 -6.56 -4.72
N LEU A 60 -11.38 -6.85 -4.88
CA LEU A 60 -10.81 -8.16 -4.55
C LEU A 60 -9.41 -8.01 -3.97
N ALA A 61 -9.12 -8.78 -2.92
CA ALA A 61 -7.87 -8.77 -2.21
C ALA A 61 -7.54 -10.17 -1.70
N GLU A 62 -6.47 -10.78 -2.19
CA GLU A 62 -6.09 -12.15 -1.81
C GLU A 62 -4.63 -12.46 -2.14
N ILE A 63 -4.07 -13.47 -1.46
CA ILE A 63 -2.81 -14.08 -1.92
C ILE A 63 -3.14 -15.01 -3.08
N ARG A 64 -2.66 -14.66 -4.27
CA ARG A 64 -2.98 -15.33 -5.53
C ARG A 64 -1.72 -15.74 -6.26
N ARG A 65 -1.78 -16.86 -7.00
CA ARG A 65 -0.74 -17.23 -7.95
C ARG A 65 -0.49 -16.10 -8.95
N LEU A 66 0.79 -15.87 -9.26
CA LEU A 66 1.12 -14.93 -10.32
C LEU A 66 0.61 -15.47 -11.68
N PRO A 67 0.38 -14.58 -12.66
CA PRO A 67 0.00 -14.98 -14.00
C PRO A 67 1.01 -15.95 -14.64
N GLU A 68 0.53 -16.80 -15.55
CA GLU A 68 1.36 -17.85 -16.18
C GLU A 68 2.53 -17.26 -16.96
N GLU A 69 2.33 -16.12 -17.59
CA GLU A 69 3.35 -15.38 -18.33
C GLU A 69 4.49 -14.83 -17.44
N VAL A 70 4.31 -14.83 -16.12
CA VAL A 70 5.31 -14.44 -15.13
C VAL A 70 5.95 -15.66 -14.50
N ASP A 71 5.21 -16.36 -13.63
CA ASP A 71 5.60 -17.61 -12.96
C ASP A 71 4.43 -18.12 -12.10
N SER A 72 3.62 -19.05 -12.62
CA SER A 72 2.45 -19.60 -11.92
C SER A 72 2.79 -20.46 -10.69
N SER A 73 4.07 -20.75 -10.43
CA SER A 73 4.53 -21.40 -9.20
C SER A 73 4.65 -20.44 -8.02
N ARG A 74 4.70 -19.12 -8.29
CA ARG A 74 4.84 -18.05 -7.31
C ARG A 74 3.51 -17.43 -6.95
N TYR A 75 3.46 -16.75 -5.81
CA TYR A 75 2.31 -15.98 -5.34
C TYR A 75 2.65 -14.51 -5.15
N GLY A 76 1.62 -13.66 -5.14
CA GLY A 76 1.67 -12.27 -4.74
C GLY A 76 0.38 -11.84 -4.06
N PHE A 77 0.38 -10.66 -3.45
CA PHE A 77 -0.83 -10.03 -2.91
C PHE A 77 -1.56 -9.31 -4.04
N PHE A 78 -2.62 -9.95 -4.53
CA PHE A 78 -3.45 -9.41 -5.60
C PHE A 78 -4.44 -8.39 -5.05
N LEU A 79 -4.47 -7.19 -5.64
CA LEU A 79 -5.49 -6.18 -5.43
C LEU A 79 -6.19 -5.84 -6.76
N GLN A 80 -7.50 -5.66 -6.69
CA GLN A 80 -8.32 -5.23 -7.81
C GLN A 80 -9.46 -4.33 -7.35
N SER A 81 -9.77 -3.32 -8.15
CA SER A 81 -11.02 -2.58 -8.06
C SER A 81 -11.30 -1.87 -9.39
N MET A 82 -12.59 -1.72 -9.69
CA MET A 82 -13.14 -0.84 -10.70
C MET A 82 -13.28 0.57 -10.12
N ASN A 83 -12.59 1.54 -10.70
CA ASN A 83 -12.85 2.95 -10.42
C ASN A 83 -14.04 3.44 -11.27
N ARG A 84 -15.02 4.08 -10.61
CA ARG A 84 -16.25 4.61 -11.22
C ARG A 84 -16.45 6.10 -10.94
N SER A 85 -15.45 6.76 -10.35
CA SER A 85 -15.59 8.07 -9.71
C SER A 85 -14.41 9.00 -9.97
N ASP A 86 -13.52 8.69 -10.92
CA ASP A 86 -12.22 9.39 -11.10
C ASP A 86 -11.33 9.38 -9.85
N ASP A 87 -11.65 8.54 -8.87
CA ASP A 87 -10.99 8.49 -7.58
C ASP A 87 -11.24 7.12 -6.98
N MET A 88 -10.17 6.39 -6.68
CA MET A 88 -10.21 5.08 -6.04
C MET A 88 -8.83 4.80 -5.45
N PHE A 89 -8.76 4.64 -4.14
CA PHE A 89 -7.54 4.28 -3.46
C PHE A 89 -7.59 2.84 -2.97
N MET A 90 -6.79 1.97 -3.60
CA MET A 90 -6.61 0.57 -3.18
C MET A 90 -5.28 0.45 -2.45
N PHE A 91 -5.25 -0.12 -1.26
CA PHE A 91 -4.02 -0.16 -0.49
C PHE A 91 -3.87 -1.36 0.44
N LEU A 92 -2.61 -1.62 0.79
CA LEU A 92 -2.17 -2.53 1.83
C LEU A 92 -1.66 -1.73 3.02
N LYS A 93 -1.95 -2.20 4.24
CA LYS A 93 -1.43 -1.65 5.49
C LYS A 93 -0.87 -2.73 6.40
N ARG A 94 0.12 -2.36 7.22
CA ARG A 94 0.73 -3.24 8.23
C ARG A 94 1.27 -2.42 9.41
N PRO A 95 0.99 -2.80 10.67
CA PRO A 95 1.67 -2.17 11.78
C PRO A 95 3.11 -2.69 11.89
N LEU A 96 4.05 -1.78 12.09
CA LEU A 96 5.35 -2.05 12.67
C LEU A 96 5.21 -1.99 14.18
N THR A 97 5.79 -2.96 14.88
CA THR A 97 5.62 -3.09 16.33
C THR A 97 6.95 -3.30 17.04
N HIS A 98 6.91 -3.16 18.36
CA HIS A 98 8.06 -3.39 19.21
C HIS A 98 8.63 -4.82 19.07
N GLU A 99 7.77 -5.83 18.89
CA GLU A 99 8.20 -7.23 18.69
C GLU A 99 9.00 -7.42 17.39
N MET A 100 8.89 -6.50 16.44
CA MET A 100 9.67 -6.49 15.21
C MET A 100 11.00 -5.74 15.33
N GLY A 101 11.29 -5.16 16.50
CA GLY A 101 12.48 -4.35 16.75
C GLY A 101 12.27 -2.84 16.62
N LEU A 102 11.02 -2.35 16.54
CA LEU A 102 10.75 -0.91 16.52
C LEU A 102 10.83 -0.34 17.95
N GLU A 103 11.69 0.65 18.18
CA GLU A 103 11.81 1.30 19.48
C GLU A 103 10.72 2.35 19.66
N ALA A 104 10.17 2.47 20.86
CA ALA A 104 9.14 3.46 21.18
C ALA A 104 9.71 4.88 21.26
N ASN A 105 8.88 5.89 20.96
CA ASN A 105 9.25 7.32 21.00
C ASN A 105 10.53 7.68 20.24
N THR A 106 10.87 6.90 19.22
CA THR A 106 12.15 7.01 18.51
C THR A 106 11.92 7.64 17.14
N ARG A 107 12.83 8.54 16.76
CA ARG A 107 12.80 9.25 15.48
C ARG A 107 13.47 8.38 14.41
N TYR A 108 12.84 8.24 13.26
CA TYR A 108 13.35 7.42 12.17
C TYR A 108 13.37 8.19 10.85
N SER A 109 14.42 7.97 10.06
CA SER A 109 14.31 8.10 8.60
C SER A 109 13.83 6.76 8.03
N VAL A 110 12.91 6.81 7.07
CA VAL A 110 12.23 5.61 6.54
C VAL A 110 12.42 5.52 5.03
N THR A 111 12.78 4.32 4.56
CA THR A 111 12.80 3.96 3.13
C THR A 111 11.91 2.74 2.92
N ILE A 112 11.10 2.74 1.86
CA ILE A 112 10.20 1.63 1.50
C ILE A 112 10.50 1.20 0.07
N ASP A 113 10.88 -0.06 -0.11
CA ASP A 113 11.03 -0.70 -1.41
C ASP A 113 9.77 -1.51 -1.73
N VAL A 114 9.22 -1.32 -2.92
CA VAL A 114 8.02 -2.01 -3.40
C VAL A 114 8.33 -2.70 -4.72
N GLU A 115 8.11 -4.01 -4.75
CA GLU A 115 8.09 -4.80 -5.98
C GLU A 115 6.65 -5.21 -6.27
N LEU A 116 6.16 -4.91 -7.46
CA LEU A 116 4.79 -5.21 -7.90
C LEU A 116 4.75 -5.60 -9.37
N LEU A 117 3.64 -6.17 -9.82
CA LEU A 117 3.37 -6.44 -11.21
C LEU A 117 2.15 -5.65 -11.68
N SER A 118 2.29 -5.10 -12.88
CA SER A 118 1.24 -4.35 -13.58
C SER A 118 1.14 -4.79 -15.03
N ASN A 119 -0.08 -4.84 -15.53
CA ASN A 119 -0.38 -5.05 -16.95
C ASN A 119 -0.79 -3.76 -17.67
N ALA A 120 -0.64 -2.59 -17.03
CA ALA A 120 -1.02 -1.31 -17.61
C ALA A 120 0.07 -0.79 -18.59
N PRO A 121 -0.22 -0.74 -19.91
CA PRO A 121 0.70 -0.17 -20.89
C PRO A 121 0.74 1.36 -20.81
N GLU A 122 1.85 1.92 -21.26
CA GLU A 122 2.10 3.37 -21.27
C GLU A 122 1.58 4.03 -22.55
N GLY A 123 1.29 5.34 -22.44
CA GLY A 123 0.83 6.16 -23.55
C GLY A 123 -0.58 5.82 -24.05
N CYS A 124 -1.38 5.11 -23.24
CA CYS A 124 -2.76 4.81 -23.56
C CYS A 124 -3.71 5.96 -23.23
N PHE A 125 -4.83 5.99 -23.93
CA PHE A 125 -5.97 6.85 -23.59
C PHE A 125 -6.97 6.05 -22.74
N GLY A 126 -7.52 6.69 -21.71
CA GLY A 126 -8.56 6.16 -20.85
C GLY A 126 -9.47 7.27 -20.34
N VAL A 127 -10.65 6.90 -19.85
CA VAL A 127 -11.58 7.84 -19.18
C VAL A 127 -11.01 8.15 -17.80
N GLY A 128 -11.12 9.39 -17.33
CA GLY A 128 -10.46 9.87 -16.10
C GLY A 128 -8.93 10.02 -16.21
N GLY A 129 -8.31 9.32 -17.15
CA GLY A 129 -6.90 9.47 -17.52
C GLY A 129 -6.30 8.19 -18.09
N PRO A 130 -5.00 8.19 -18.45
CA PRO A 130 -4.32 7.01 -18.94
C PRO A 130 -4.29 5.86 -17.90
N PRO A 131 -4.53 4.60 -18.31
CA PRO A 131 -4.60 3.45 -17.40
C PRO A 131 -3.29 3.16 -16.64
N ALA A 132 -2.14 3.62 -17.15
CA ALA A 132 -0.87 3.51 -16.45
C ALA A 132 -0.57 4.78 -15.65
N GLU A 133 -0.56 5.94 -16.30
CA GLU A 133 -0.04 7.19 -15.76
C GLU A 133 -1.01 7.91 -14.81
N ALA A 134 -2.33 7.69 -14.94
CA ALA A 134 -3.32 8.21 -14.01
C ALA A 134 -3.54 7.31 -12.78
N VAL A 135 -2.84 6.18 -12.68
CA VAL A 135 -2.87 5.31 -11.51
C VAL A 135 -1.57 5.49 -10.74
N THR A 136 -1.62 6.36 -9.74
CA THR A 136 -0.45 6.82 -9.00
C THR A 136 -0.11 5.84 -7.88
N LEU A 137 1.09 5.26 -7.90
CA LEU A 137 1.58 4.42 -6.82
C LEU A 137 2.06 5.29 -5.66
N LYS A 138 1.62 4.95 -4.45
CA LYS A 138 1.94 5.65 -3.21
C LYS A 138 2.51 4.69 -2.17
N ALA A 139 3.44 5.21 -1.37
CA ALA A 139 3.97 4.53 -0.20
C ALA A 139 4.16 5.52 0.95
N GLY A 140 4.08 5.02 2.17
CA GLY A 140 3.98 5.89 3.33
C GLY A 140 4.14 5.18 4.65
N VAL A 141 4.27 6.01 5.68
CA VAL A 141 4.27 5.59 7.07
C VAL A 141 3.48 6.60 7.90
N SER A 142 2.59 6.11 8.76
CA SER A 142 1.74 6.94 9.60
C SER A 142 1.86 6.53 11.06
N ARG A 143 1.55 7.45 11.97
CA ARG A 143 1.46 7.13 13.41
C ARG A 143 0.14 6.45 13.75
N ILE A 144 -0.92 6.73 13.02
CA ILE A 144 -2.24 6.11 13.24
C ILE A 144 -2.50 5.07 12.16
N GLU A 145 -3.36 4.10 12.47
CA GLU A 145 -3.78 3.11 11.48
C GLU A 145 -4.52 3.80 10.32
N PRO A 146 -4.12 3.55 9.05
CA PRO A 146 -4.91 3.92 7.89
C PRO A 146 -6.21 3.12 7.88
N ILE A 147 -7.34 3.76 8.10
CA ILE A 147 -8.66 3.13 8.10
C ILE A 147 -9.60 3.92 7.19
N PRO A 148 -10.55 3.24 6.53
CA PRO A 148 -11.68 3.93 5.91
C PRO A 148 -12.47 4.74 6.95
N THR A 149 -12.83 5.96 6.59
CA THR A 149 -13.65 6.89 7.39
C THR A 149 -14.78 7.43 6.55
N LEU A 150 -15.98 7.53 7.11
CA LEU A 150 -17.14 8.05 6.39
C LEU A 150 -17.23 9.58 6.58
N VAL A 151 -17.20 10.32 5.47
CA VAL A 151 -17.39 11.77 5.40
C VAL A 151 -18.64 12.05 4.56
N GLY A 152 -19.78 12.24 5.22
CA GLY A 152 -21.07 12.30 4.53
C GLY A 152 -21.44 10.94 3.93
N ASP A 153 -21.55 10.88 2.61
CA ASP A 153 -21.78 9.67 1.80
C ASP A 153 -20.51 9.17 1.10
N TYR A 154 -19.35 9.72 1.44
CA TYR A 154 -18.07 9.38 0.83
C TYR A 154 -17.16 8.62 1.80
N VAL A 155 -16.59 7.51 1.33
CA VAL A 155 -15.63 6.71 2.10
C VAL A 155 -14.23 7.25 1.84
N ASP A 156 -13.71 8.01 2.78
CA ASP A 156 -12.37 8.60 2.79
C ASP A 156 -11.39 7.73 3.62
N ILE A 157 -10.17 8.20 3.84
CA ILE A 157 -9.12 7.57 4.65
C ILE A 157 -8.69 8.46 5.83
N SER A 158 -8.33 7.83 6.96
CA SER A 158 -7.92 8.52 8.19
C SER A 158 -6.54 9.22 8.15
N VAL A 159 -5.72 8.99 7.12
CA VAL A 159 -4.33 9.48 7.03
C VAL A 159 -4.14 10.38 5.81
N ASP A 160 -3.20 11.31 5.87
CA ASP A 160 -2.92 12.21 4.74
C ASP A 160 -2.08 11.51 3.67
N LYS A 161 -2.75 10.90 2.70
CA LYS A 161 -2.12 10.32 1.51
C LYS A 161 -1.96 11.32 0.35
N GLY A 162 -2.39 12.58 0.52
CA GLY A 162 -2.56 13.52 -0.57
C GLY A 162 -3.69 13.11 -1.53
N GLN A 163 -3.64 13.60 -2.77
CA GLN A 163 -4.65 13.28 -3.79
C GLN A 163 -4.01 13.05 -5.15
N GLN A 164 -4.37 11.94 -5.80
CA GLN A 164 -3.88 11.50 -7.10
C GLN A 164 -2.36 11.66 -7.22
N VAL A 165 -1.88 12.51 -8.13
CA VAL A 165 -0.46 12.77 -8.40
C VAL A 165 0.26 13.58 -7.31
N THR A 166 -0.45 14.00 -6.27
CA THR A 166 0.12 14.76 -5.15
C THR A 166 0.25 13.86 -3.92
N GLY A 167 1.44 13.85 -3.33
CA GLY A 167 1.69 13.17 -2.05
C GLY A 167 1.19 13.98 -0.86
N GLY A 168 0.83 13.28 0.21
CA GLY A 168 0.51 13.85 1.52
C GLY A 168 1.63 13.61 2.52
N ARG A 169 1.42 14.09 3.75
CA ARG A 169 2.36 13.91 4.86
C ARG A 169 2.63 12.44 5.20
N ASP A 170 1.58 11.62 5.20
CA ASP A 170 1.63 10.22 5.66
C ASP A 170 1.94 9.25 4.51
N ALA A 171 1.69 9.62 3.24
CA ALA A 171 2.12 8.86 2.07
C ALA A 171 2.44 9.74 0.86
N GLY A 172 3.56 9.45 0.20
CA GLY A 172 4.06 10.16 -0.97
C GLY A 172 3.94 9.36 -2.26
N VAL A 173 4.14 10.04 -3.39
CA VAL A 173 4.13 9.44 -4.72
C VAL A 173 5.45 8.75 -5.01
N ILE A 174 5.37 7.51 -5.49
CA ILE A 174 6.51 6.70 -5.95
C ILE A 174 6.40 6.31 -7.42
N GLY A 175 5.73 7.15 -8.21
CA GLY A 175 5.52 6.99 -9.64
C GLY A 175 4.13 6.44 -9.97
N HIS A 176 4.01 5.86 -11.15
CA HIS A 176 2.78 5.26 -11.67
C HIS A 176 3.00 3.78 -12.01
N ILE A 177 1.93 3.06 -12.34
CA ILE A 177 1.96 1.60 -12.59
C ILE A 177 2.28 1.22 -14.04
N GLY A 178 2.84 2.14 -14.82
CA GLY A 178 3.22 1.89 -16.21
C GLY A 178 4.24 0.76 -16.31
N ASN A 179 3.98 -0.18 -17.20
CA ASN A 179 4.78 -1.38 -17.35
C ASN A 179 5.88 -1.26 -18.42
N GLY A 180 6.10 -0.06 -18.97
CA GLY A 180 7.06 0.21 -20.04
C GLY A 180 6.70 -0.36 -21.41
N ARG A 181 5.52 -0.98 -21.57
CA ARG A 181 5.02 -1.51 -22.85
C ARG A 181 4.17 -0.48 -23.57
N ALA A 182 4.20 -0.49 -24.89
CA ALA A 182 3.43 0.43 -25.71
C ALA A 182 1.93 0.07 -25.68
N CYS A 183 1.06 1.09 -25.81
CA CYS A 183 -0.38 0.93 -25.77
C CYS A 183 -0.95 -0.07 -26.81
N ASP A 184 -0.30 -0.16 -27.97
CA ASP A 184 -0.67 -1.02 -29.09
C ASP A 184 -0.05 -2.43 -29.04
N GLU A 185 0.79 -2.72 -28.04
CA GLU A 185 1.35 -4.05 -27.83
C GLU A 185 0.26 -5.06 -27.44
N ALA A 186 0.18 -6.17 -28.18
CA ALA A 186 -0.81 -7.21 -27.94
C ALA A 186 -0.54 -7.98 -26.63
N GLY A 187 -1.59 -8.54 -26.04
CA GLY A 187 -1.49 -9.46 -24.90
C GLY A 187 -1.43 -8.79 -23.52
N ARG A 188 -0.94 -7.54 -23.41
CA ARG A 188 -0.87 -6.77 -22.14
C ARG A 188 -0.35 -7.62 -20.96
N PRO A 189 0.87 -8.17 -21.05
CA PRO A 189 1.40 -9.04 -20.00
C PRO A 189 1.63 -8.25 -18.70
N PHE A 190 1.56 -8.95 -17.58
CA PHE A 190 2.06 -8.42 -16.31
C PHE A 190 3.60 -8.33 -16.34
N VAL A 191 4.14 -7.18 -15.93
CA VAL A 191 5.58 -6.93 -15.86
C VAL A 191 5.94 -6.46 -14.46
N PHE A 192 7.10 -6.89 -13.96
CA PHE A 192 7.66 -6.43 -12.69
C PHE A 192 8.05 -4.96 -12.74
N LEU A 193 7.64 -4.25 -11.70
CA LEU A 193 8.03 -2.88 -11.37
C LEU A 193 8.72 -2.90 -10.02
N HIS A 194 9.80 -2.12 -9.91
CA HIS A 194 10.45 -1.80 -8.64
C HIS A 194 10.39 -0.29 -8.44
N ARG A 195 9.97 0.12 -7.24
CA ARG A 195 9.89 1.52 -6.82
C ARG A 195 10.44 1.65 -5.40
N VAL A 196 11.12 2.77 -5.15
CA VAL A 196 11.71 3.08 -3.85
C VAL A 196 11.15 4.42 -3.38
N TYR A 197 10.64 4.44 -2.15
CA TYR A 197 10.21 5.64 -1.46
C TYR A 197 11.22 6.02 -0.40
N HIS A 198 11.66 7.27 -0.39
CA HIS A 198 12.34 7.86 0.75
C HIS A 198 11.37 8.84 1.41
N HIS A 199 10.93 8.53 2.63
CA HIS A 199 10.00 9.40 3.33
C HIS A 199 10.68 10.77 3.56
N PRO A 200 10.05 11.89 3.14
CA PRO A 200 10.72 13.20 3.15
C PRO A 200 10.90 13.76 4.56
N GLU A 201 10.01 13.37 5.48
CA GLU A 201 10.05 13.82 6.87
C GLU A 201 10.54 12.72 7.82
N VAL A 202 11.05 13.14 8.98
CA VAL A 202 11.38 12.25 10.09
C VAL A 202 10.11 11.85 10.81
N VAL A 203 9.92 10.55 11.04
CA VAL A 203 8.73 10.02 11.71
C VAL A 203 9.10 9.56 13.11
N THR A 204 8.27 9.90 14.10
CA THR A 204 8.47 9.46 15.49
C THR A 204 7.49 8.33 15.82
N SER A 205 8.02 7.16 16.19
CA SER A 205 7.22 6.04 16.65
C SER A 205 6.38 6.42 17.87
N ARG A 206 5.28 5.70 18.07
CA ARG A 206 4.39 5.95 19.19
C ARG A 206 4.98 5.48 20.52
N PRO A 207 4.41 5.93 21.66
CA PRO A 207 4.83 5.44 22.98
C PRO A 207 4.63 3.94 23.18
N ASP A 208 3.70 3.33 22.46
CA ASP A 208 3.45 1.88 22.43
C ASP A 208 4.39 1.12 21.46
N GLY A 209 5.37 1.81 20.85
CA GLY A 209 6.30 1.20 19.90
C GLY A 209 5.65 0.84 18.56
N THR A 210 4.69 1.64 18.09
CA THR A 210 4.02 1.39 16.80
C THR A 210 4.22 2.50 15.76
N LEU A 211 4.24 2.06 14.51
CA LEU A 211 4.05 2.85 13.29
C LEU A 211 3.21 2.00 12.31
N TRP A 212 2.59 2.61 11.32
CA TRP A 212 1.82 1.91 10.30
C TRP A 212 2.41 2.16 8.93
N LEU A 213 2.65 1.10 8.17
CA LEU A 213 2.98 1.19 6.75
C LEU A 213 1.71 1.29 5.92
N LEU A 214 1.83 2.01 4.81
CA LEU A 214 0.81 2.14 3.78
C LEU A 214 1.48 2.04 2.41
N VAL A 215 0.98 1.15 1.54
CA VAL A 215 1.39 1.06 0.13
C VAL A 215 0.15 0.80 -0.71
N GLY A 216 -0.08 1.60 -1.75
CA GLY A 216 -1.31 1.51 -2.52
C GLY A 216 -1.29 2.34 -3.78
N THR A 217 -2.39 2.35 -4.52
CA THR A 217 -2.56 3.17 -5.73
C THR A 217 -3.78 4.07 -5.64
N ASP A 218 -3.57 5.33 -6.01
CA ASP A 218 -4.55 6.41 -6.07
C ASP A 218 -4.88 6.67 -7.55
N SER A 219 -6.09 6.28 -7.97
CA SER A 219 -6.46 6.13 -9.37
C SER A 219 -7.38 7.23 -9.85
N GLY A 220 -6.90 8.04 -10.80
CA GLY A 220 -7.74 8.90 -11.65
C GLY A 220 -8.32 8.17 -12.86
N PHE A 221 -7.77 7.01 -13.25
CA PHE A 221 -8.29 6.23 -14.37
C PHE A 221 -9.63 5.56 -14.00
N GLU A 222 -10.69 5.83 -14.77
CA GLU A 222 -11.97 5.10 -14.69
C GLU A 222 -11.86 3.76 -15.42
N GLY A 223 -11.62 2.72 -14.64
CA GLY A 223 -11.55 1.37 -15.16
C GLY A 223 -11.12 0.36 -14.13
N LEU A 224 -11.02 -0.89 -14.58
CA LEU A 224 -10.51 -1.97 -13.74
C LEU A 224 -9.00 -1.85 -13.63
N THR A 225 -8.50 -1.72 -12.42
CA THR A 225 -7.07 -1.82 -12.11
C THR A 225 -6.80 -3.14 -11.40
N GLN A 226 -5.76 -3.84 -11.80
CA GLN A 226 -5.33 -5.11 -11.22
C GLN A 226 -3.83 -5.08 -10.98
N LEU A 227 -3.40 -5.38 -9.76
CA LEU A 227 -2.00 -5.36 -9.37
C LEU A 227 -1.66 -6.57 -8.52
N TYR A 228 -0.45 -7.06 -8.67
CA TYR A 228 0.14 -8.04 -7.75
C TYR A 228 1.28 -7.36 -7.01
N TYR A 229 1.16 -7.16 -5.70
CA TYR A 229 2.33 -6.82 -4.89
C TYR A 229 3.12 -8.10 -4.66
N TYR A 230 4.40 -8.08 -5.04
CA TYR A 230 5.28 -9.24 -4.93
C TYR A 230 6.07 -9.19 -3.63
N SER A 231 6.62 -8.02 -3.30
CA SER A 231 7.28 -7.81 -2.02
C SER A 231 7.19 -6.36 -1.56
N ILE A 232 7.27 -6.17 -0.26
CA ILE A 232 7.49 -4.86 0.36
C ILE A 232 8.63 -5.00 1.36
N GLN A 233 9.56 -4.06 1.34
CA GLN A 233 10.63 -3.96 2.34
C GLN A 233 10.63 -2.56 2.93
N VAL A 234 10.85 -2.46 4.24
CA VAL A 234 11.07 -1.20 4.93
C VAL A 234 12.44 -1.20 5.58
N THR A 235 13.13 -0.08 5.45
CA THR A 235 14.36 0.24 6.17
C THR A 235 14.10 1.44 7.08
N LEU A 236 14.28 1.25 8.39
CA LEU A 236 14.19 2.29 9.40
C LEU A 236 15.57 2.53 10.00
N ARG A 237 16.04 3.78 10.00
CA ARG A 237 17.27 4.19 10.67
C ARG A 237 16.93 5.12 11.83
N PRO A 238 17.21 4.72 13.09
CA PRO A 238 17.08 5.61 14.23
C PRO A 238 17.92 6.86 14.02
N LEU A 239 17.33 8.01 14.28
CA LEU A 239 18.03 9.28 14.40
C LEU A 239 18.14 9.51 15.90
N GLY A 240 19.36 9.51 16.43
CA GLY A 240 19.61 9.71 17.86
C GLY A 240 18.89 10.96 18.42
N GLU A 241 18.84 11.10 19.74
CA GLU A 241 18.18 12.24 20.38
C GLU A 241 18.60 13.56 19.72
N ALA A 242 17.63 14.44 19.44
CA ALA A 242 17.94 15.79 19.03
C ALA A 242 18.80 16.41 20.13
N THR A 243 20.08 16.61 19.85
CA THR A 243 20.92 17.42 20.71
C THR A 243 20.34 18.82 20.65
N SER A 244 19.60 19.18 21.71
CA SER A 244 19.22 20.56 21.97
C SER A 244 20.49 21.40 21.94
N ALA A 245 20.66 22.18 20.89
CA ALA A 245 21.69 23.21 20.85
C ALA A 245 21.35 24.19 21.97
N ARG A 246 22.23 24.23 22.98
CA ARG A 246 22.21 25.24 24.05
C ARG A 246 22.66 26.59 23.53
#